data_AF-A0A5A7ZEI2-F1
#
_entry.id   AF-A0A5A7ZEI2-F1
#
_cell.length_a   1.000
_cell.length_b   1.000
_cell.length_c   1.000
_cell.angle_alpha   90.00
_cell.angle_beta   90.00
_cell.angle_gamma   90.00
#
_symmetry.space_group_name_H-M   'P 1'
#
loop_
_entity.id
_entity.type
_entity.pdbx_description
1 polymer ?
#
loop_
_entity_poly.entity_id
_entity_poly.type
_entity_poly.pdbx_seq_one_letter_code
_entity_poly.pdbx_strand_id
1 'polypeptide(L)'
;MFPVFKSRKLSPASIQRRFYWTGCASALALLFLASLDRWPSNLFLIFICAAVATAIAFFRTSHIKIDGRIYAAYSVLRQPDPPPALQERREKY
;
A
#
# COMPACT_ATOMS: atom_id res chain seq x y z
N MET A 1 -0.38 17.00 7.41
CA MET A 1 0.08 15.63 7.74
C MET A 1 -1.12 14.87 8.27
N PHE A 2 -1.56 13.80 7.61
CA PHE A 2 -2.69 12.99 8.10
C PHE A 2 -2.33 12.38 9.47
N PRO A 3 -3.28 12.26 10.41
CA PRO A 3 -3.01 11.64 11.70
C PRO A 3 -2.53 10.19 11.49
N VAL A 4 -1.40 9.84 12.10
CA VAL A 4 -0.89 8.46 12.09
C VAL A 4 -1.82 7.56 12.88
N PHE A 5 -2.30 6.49 12.25
CA PHE A 5 -3.08 5.45 12.92
C PHE A 5 -2.24 4.84 14.06
N LYS A 6 -2.68 5.06 15.30
CA LYS A 6 -2.00 4.57 16.49
C LYS A 6 -2.26 3.06 16.61
N SER A 7 -1.20 2.26 16.52
CA SER A 7 -1.26 0.82 16.76
C SER A 7 -0.17 0.39 17.73
N ARG A 8 -0.50 -0.65 18.51
CA ARG A 8 0.35 -1.24 19.54
C ARG A 8 1.32 -2.28 18.98
N LYS A 9 0.98 -2.86 17.82
CA LYS A 9 1.75 -3.95 17.19
C LYS A 9 2.27 -3.61 15.80
N LEU A 10 1.61 -2.69 15.10
CA LEU A 10 1.94 -2.38 13.70
C LEU A 10 2.57 -0.99 13.60
N SER A 11 3.57 -0.88 12.73
CA SER A 11 4.11 0.41 12.33
C SER A 11 3.04 1.22 11.58
N PRO A 12 3.02 2.56 11.72
CA PRO A 12 2.14 3.41 10.92
C PRO A 12 2.31 3.20 9.41
N ALA A 13 3.55 2.99 8.95
CA ALA A 13 3.86 2.69 7.55
C ALA A 13 3.23 1.37 7.07
N SER A 14 3.23 0.33 7.92
CA SER A 14 2.56 -0.93 7.60
C SER A 14 1.05 -0.78 7.46
N ILE A 15 0.42 0.08 8.28
CA ILE A 15 -1.02 0.32 8.21
C ILE A 15 -1.35 1.06 6.92
N GLN A 16 -0.59 2.13 6.61
CA GLN A 16 -0.77 2.89 5.38
C GLN A 16 -0.60 2.02 4.13
N ARG A 17 0.40 1.13 4.14
CA ARG A 17 0.61 0.13 3.07
C ARG A 17 -0.60 -0.77 2.87
N ARG A 18 -1.19 -1.28 3.96
CA ARG A 18 -2.39 -2.11 3.88
C ARG A 18 -3.57 -1.33 3.32
N PHE A 19 -3.84 -0.13 3.83
CA PHE A 19 -4.93 0.72 3.34
C PHE A 19 -4.80 1.04 1.84
N TYR A 20 -3.59 1.35 1.39
CA TYR A 20 -3.32 1.61 -0.02
C TYR A 20 -3.67 0.39 -0.88
N TRP A 21 -3.12 -0.78 -0.55
CA TRP A 21 -3.36 -1.99 -1.34
C TRP A 21 -4.79 -2.51 -1.24
N THR A 22 -5.44 -2.42 -0.07
CA THR A 22 -6.86 -2.79 0.05
C THR A 22 -7.74 -1.84 -0.75
N GLY A 23 -7.44 -0.55 -0.77
CA GLY A 23 -8.13 0.44 -1.59
C GLY A 23 -7.98 0.14 -3.07
N CYS A 24 -6.74 -0.07 -3.55
CA CYS A 24 -6.49 -0.45 -4.95
C CYS A 24 -7.19 -1.75 -5.33
N ALA A 25 -7.10 -2.80 -4.50
CA ALA A 25 -7.76 -4.07 -4.75
C ALA A 25 -9.30 -3.92 -4.81
N SER A 26 -9.89 -3.15 -3.88
CA SER A 26 -11.33 -2.89 -3.88
C SER A 26 -11.77 -2.10 -5.12
N ALA A 27 -11.00 -1.10 -5.54
CA ALA A 27 -11.31 -0.31 -6.74
C ALA A 27 -11.25 -1.17 -8.01
N LEU A 28 -10.23 -2.04 -8.13
CA LEU A 28 -10.12 -2.98 -9.25
C LEU A 28 -11.26 -4.02 -9.24
N ALA A 29 -11.64 -4.51 -8.06
CA ALA A 29 -12.76 -5.45 -7.94
C ALA A 29 -14.10 -4.79 -8.33
N LEU A 30 -14.35 -3.56 -7.88
CA LEU A 30 -15.54 -2.80 -8.27
C LEU A 30 -15.55 -2.48 -9.77
N LEU A 31 -14.38 -2.12 -10.33
CA LEU A 31 -14.24 -1.90 -11.76
C LEU A 31 -14.55 -3.18 -12.57
N PHE A 32 -14.09 -4.34 -12.08
CA PHE A 32 -14.42 -5.62 -12.68
C PHE A 32 -15.93 -5.88 -12.67
N LEU A 33 -16.55 -5.75 -11.49
CA LEU A 33 -17.97 -5.98 -11.28
C LEU A 33 -18.86 -5.02 -12.10
N ALA A 34 -18.40 -3.80 -12.35
CA ALA A 34 -19.12 -2.82 -13.15
C ALA A 34 -19.20 -3.19 -14.64
N SER A 35 -18.27 -4.03 -15.15
CA SER A 35 -18.16 -4.36 -16.57
C SER A 35 -18.13 -5.88 -16.82
N LEU A 36 -19.00 -6.63 -16.13
CA LEU A 36 -19.10 -8.10 -16.26
C LEU A 36 -19.48 -8.56 -17.67
N ASP A 37 -20.31 -7.79 -18.37
CA ASP A 37 -20.82 -8.12 -19.71
C ASP A 37 -19.71 -8.15 -20.78
N ARG A 38 -18.57 -7.47 -20.52
CA ARG A 38 -17.40 -7.42 -21.41
C ARG A 38 -16.13 -7.91 -20.72
N TRP A 39 -16.21 -9.10 -20.12
CA TRP A 39 -15.15 -9.66 -19.30
C TRP A 39 -13.73 -9.72 -19.94
N PRO A 40 -13.52 -9.98 -21.26
CA PRO A 40 -12.16 -10.09 -21.80
C PRO A 40 -11.45 -8.74 -21.87
N SER A 41 -12.14 -7.71 -22.36
CA SER A 41 -11.61 -6.34 -22.41
C SER A 41 -11.44 -5.74 -21.02
N ASN A 42 -12.31 -6.12 -20.09
CA ASN A 42 -12.24 -5.67 -18.69
C ASN A 42 -11.02 -6.23 -17.95
N LEU A 43 -10.65 -7.50 -18.20
CA LEU A 43 -9.43 -8.08 -17.65
C LEU A 43 -8.18 -7.29 -18.08
N PHE A 44 -8.12 -6.89 -19.35
CA PHE A 44 -7.01 -6.07 -19.86
C PHE A 44 -6.96 -4.70 -19.18
N LEU A 45 -8.11 -4.05 -18.99
CA LEU A 45 -8.21 -2.78 -18.28
C LEU A 45 -7.72 -2.91 -16.83
N ILE A 46 -8.19 -3.93 -16.11
CA ILE A 46 -7.77 -4.19 -14.72
C ILE A 46 -6.27 -4.45 -14.64
N PHE A 47 -5.72 -5.20 -15.58
CA PHE A 47 -4.28 -5.45 -15.64
C PHE A 47 -3.50 -4.14 -15.80
N ILE A 48 -3.92 -3.25 -16.71
CA ILE A 48 -3.30 -1.94 -16.88
C ILE A 48 -3.43 -1.10 -15.60
N CYS A 49 -4.62 -1.02 -15.00
CA CYS A 49 -4.83 -0.27 -13.77
C CYS A 49 -3.98 -0.79 -12.60
N ALA A 50 -3.85 -2.12 -12.46
CA ALA A 50 -2.99 -2.75 -11.47
C ALA A 50 -1.50 -2.44 -11.72
N ALA A 51 -1.06 -2.47 -12.98
CA ALA A 51 0.31 -2.12 -13.36
C ALA A 51 0.61 -0.64 -13.05
N VAL A 52 -0.31 0.26 -13.38
CA VAL A 52 -0.19 1.70 -13.10
C VAL A 52 -0.17 1.96 -11.59
N ALA A 53 -1.05 1.33 -10.82
CA ALA A 53 -1.05 1.44 -9.35
C ALA A 53 0.30 0.97 -8.76
N THR A 54 0.82 -0.15 -9.27
CA THR A 54 2.12 -0.68 -8.85
C THR A 54 3.28 0.26 -9.23
N ALA A 55 3.25 0.85 -10.43
CA ALA A 55 4.24 1.83 -10.84
C ALA A 55 4.21 3.08 -9.95
N ILE A 56 3.02 3.62 -9.67
CA ILE A 56 2.86 4.75 -8.74
C ILE A 56 3.41 4.37 -7.37
N ALA A 57 3.09 3.17 -6.88
CA ALA A 57 3.60 2.68 -5.61
C ALA A 57 5.13 2.62 -5.59
N PHE A 58 5.76 2.15 -6.67
CA PHE A 58 7.21 2.05 -6.81
C PHE A 58 7.91 3.41 -6.89
N PHE A 59 7.36 4.37 -7.64
CA PHE A 59 8.00 5.67 -7.86
C PHE A 59 7.71 6.69 -6.76
N ARG A 60 6.54 6.63 -6.12
CA ARG A 60 6.06 7.73 -5.24
C ARG A 60 5.95 7.33 -3.79
N THR A 61 6.05 6.03 -3.47
CA THR A 61 5.77 5.54 -2.11
C THR A 61 6.70 4.42 -1.66
N SER A 62 6.60 4.06 -0.39
CA SER A 62 7.30 2.92 0.23
C SER A 62 6.37 1.71 0.39
N HIS A 63 5.31 1.61 -0.41
CA HIS A 63 4.25 0.61 -0.21
C HIS A 63 4.56 -0.78 -0.77
N ILE A 64 5.65 -0.97 -1.50
CA ILE A 64 6.07 -2.30 -1.97
C ILE A 64 7.08 -2.86 -0.97
N LYS A 65 6.67 -3.86 -0.20
CA LYS A 65 7.56 -4.57 0.73
C LYS A 65 7.47 -6.07 0.47
N ILE A 66 8.62 -6.68 0.19
CA ILE A 66 8.76 -8.11 -0.10
C ILE A 66 9.90 -8.62 0.79
N ASP A 67 9.65 -9.70 1.54
CA ASP A 67 10.63 -10.33 2.44
C ASP A 67 11.37 -9.35 3.38
N GLY A 68 10.61 -8.45 4.03
CA GLY A 68 11.19 -7.47 4.94
C GLY A 68 11.87 -6.26 4.26
N ARG A 69 12.09 -6.29 2.94
CA ARG A 69 12.76 -5.21 2.19
C ARG A 69 11.76 -4.34 1.45
N ILE A 70 11.96 -3.03 1.49
CA ILE A 70 11.13 -2.05 0.77
C ILE A 70 11.73 -1.80 -0.61
N TYR A 71 10.91 -1.99 -1.64
CA TYR A 71 11.28 -1.75 -3.03
C TYR A 71 10.66 -0.43 -3.48
N ALA A 72 11.50 0.54 -3.78
CA ALA A 72 11.09 1.84 -4.29
C ALA A 72 12.16 2.37 -5.24
N ALA A 73 11.78 3.23 -6.19
CA ALA A 73 12.72 3.82 -7.15
C ALA A 73 13.80 4.65 -6.45
N TYR A 74 13.38 5.48 -5.49
CA TYR A 74 14.26 6.41 -4.78
C TYR A 74 14.75 5.83 -3.45
N SER A 75 16.03 6.05 -3.12
CA SER A 75 16.66 5.58 -1.87
C SER A 75 15.99 6.14 -0.62
N VAL A 76 15.51 7.39 -0.67
CA VAL A 76 14.77 8.05 0.42
C VAL A 76 13.49 7.29 0.79
N LEU A 77 12.87 6.60 -0.16
CA LEU A 77 11.66 5.81 0.06
C LEU A 77 11.95 4.38 0.55
N ARG A 78 13.22 3.96 0.67
CA ARG A 78 13.59 2.62 1.17
C ARG A 78 13.90 2.59 2.67
N GLN A 79 13.54 3.65 3.39
CA GLN A 79 13.78 3.73 4.84
C GLN A 79 13.03 2.60 5.57
N PRO A 80 13.65 1.96 6.57
CA PRO A 80 13.00 0.95 7.40
C PRO A 80 11.69 1.47 8.02
N ASP A 81 10.68 0.59 8.15
CA ASP A 81 9.41 0.98 8.75
C ASP A 81 9.66 1.46 10.21
N PRO A 82 9.11 2.62 10.64
CA PRO A 82 9.30 3.14 11.99
C PRO A 82 8.64 2.23 13.06
N PRO A 83 9.12 2.24 14.31
CA PRO A 83 8.55 1.41 15.38
C PRO A 83 7.06 1.73 15.64
N PRO A 84 6.30 0.80 16.27
CA PRO A 84 4.90 1.04 16.58
C PRO A 84 4.72 2.26 17.51
N ALA A 85 3.84 3.19 17.14
CA ALA A 85 3.66 4.47 17.82
C ALA A 85 3.29 4.37 19.31
N LEU A 86 2.74 3.22 19.75
CA LEU A 86 2.40 2.98 21.17
C LEU A 86 3.44 2.12 21.91
N GLN A 87 4.36 1.46 21.21
CA GLN A 87 5.45 0.71 21.85
C GLN A 87 6.53 1.67 22.36
N GLU A 88 6.85 2.70 21.58
CA GLU A 88 7.80 3.76 21.94
C GLU A 88 7.38 4.52 23.22
N ARG A 89 6.06 4.66 23.46
CA ARG A 89 5.54 5.28 24.70
C ARG A 89 5.76 4.38 25.91
N ARG A 90 5.71 3.06 25.77
CA ARG A 90 5.86 2.12 26.90
C ARG A 90 7.31 2.00 27.37
N GLU A 91 8.29 2.15 26.49
CA GLU A 91 9.72 2.06 26.86
C GLU A 91 10.24 3.34 27.55
N LYS A 92 9.46 4.43 27.50
CA LYS A 92 9.80 5.72 28.14
C LYS A 92 9.32 5.87 29.58
N TYR A 93 8.55 4.92 30.13
CA TYR A 93 8.00 4.93 31.49
C TYR A 93 8.27 3.59 32.18
#